data_AF-A0A7Y2CTH9-F1
#
_entry.id   AF-A0A7Y2CTH9-F1
#
_cell.length_a   1.000
_cell.length_b   1.000
_cell.length_c   1.000
_cell.angle_alpha   90.00
_cell.angle_beta   90.00
_cell.angle_gamma   90.00
#
_symmetry.space_group_name_H-M   'P 1'
#
loop_
_entity.id
_entity.type
_entity.pdbx_description
1 polymer ?
#
loop_
_entity_poly.entity_id
_entity_poly.type
_entity_poly.pdbx_seq_one_letter_code
_entity_poly.pdbx_strand_id
1 'polypeptide(L)' 'ESGRLFRGPGVIYGGIQIIKTDLLEGIEQEAFSLNLIWDLMLERDRLFGLTYPGRWCDVGHPGGIRLAEEMLRGQDV' A
#
# COMPACT_ATOMS: atom_id res chain seq x y z
N GLU A 1 14.14 -13.23 -0.45
CA GLU A 1 14.29 -12.13 -1.43
C GLU A 1 14.70 -10.85 -0.73
N SER A 2 15.24 -9.87 -1.46
CA SER A 2 15.70 -8.59 -0.92
C SER A 2 14.58 -7.65 -0.46
N GLY A 3 13.31 -8.03 -0.66
CA GLY A 3 12.13 -7.20 -0.35
C GLY A 3 11.95 -5.98 -1.25
N ARG A 4 12.83 -5.78 -2.25
CA ARG A 4 12.73 -4.67 -3.20
C ARG A 4 11.50 -4.81 -4.08
N LEU A 5 10.78 -3.71 -4.26
CA LEU A 5 9.60 -3.66 -5.14
C LEU A 5 9.93 -3.00 -6.48
N PHE A 6 9.16 -3.35 -7.49
CA PHE A 6 9.16 -2.75 -8.83
C PHE A 6 7.71 -2.55 -9.28
N ARG A 7 7.48 -1.57 -10.16
CA ARG A 7 6.17 -1.43 -10.81
C ARG A 7 5.94 -2.62 -11.74
N GLY A 8 4.76 -3.22 -11.67
CA GLY A 8 4.41 -4.37 -12.49
C GLY A 8 3.18 -5.12 -12.01
N PRO A 9 2.81 -6.22 -12.68
CA PRO A 9 1.75 -7.11 -12.23
C PRO A 9 2.17 -7.88 -10.98
N GLY A 10 1.19 -8.46 -10.28
CA GLY A 10 1.42 -9.31 -9.11
C GLY A 10 0.63 -8.84 -7.91
N VAL A 11 1.32 -8.28 -6.92
CA VAL A 11 0.73 -7.85 -5.65
C VAL A 11 0.03 -6.49 -5.78
N ILE A 12 -0.99 -6.28 -4.96
CA ILE A 12 -1.67 -4.99 -4.80
C ILE A 12 -1.18 -4.27 -3.55
N TYR A 13 -1.20 -2.94 -3.57
CA TYR A 13 -0.95 -2.15 -2.37
C TYR A 13 -2.16 -2.21 -1.42
N GLY A 14 -1.95 -2.77 -0.22
CA GLY A 14 -3.01 -2.99 0.77
C GLY A 14 -3.38 -1.77 1.63
N GLY A 15 -2.90 -0.57 1.30
CA GLY A 15 -3.22 0.65 2.07
C GLY A 15 -2.38 0.87 3.33
N ILE A 16 -1.37 0.03 3.60
CA ILE A 16 -0.52 0.11 4.79
C ILE A 16 0.92 0.39 4.36
N GLN A 17 1.55 1.41 4.93
CA GLN A 17 2.94 1.75 4.66
C GLN A 17 3.61 2.43 5.86
N ILE A 18 4.94 2.37 5.87
CA ILE A 18 5.81 3.18 6.73
C ILE A 18 6.72 3.99 5.81
N ILE A 19 6.75 5.30 6.00
CA ILE A 19 7.51 6.21 5.13
C ILE A 19 8.41 7.12 5.95
N LYS A 20 9.67 7.27 5.51
CA LYS A 20 10.56 8.31 6.01
C LYS A 20 10.25 9.60 5.28
N THR A 21 10.04 10.68 6.02
CA THR A 21 9.43 11.91 5.52
C THR A 21 10.38 12.80 4.73
N ASP A 22 11.69 12.57 4.75
CA ASP A 22 12.70 13.43 4.12
C ASP A 22 12.44 13.67 2.61
N LEU A 23 11.84 12.70 1.90
CA LEU A 23 11.52 12.87 0.47
C LEU A 23 10.27 13.72 0.22
N LEU A 24 9.42 13.94 1.23
CA LEU A 24 8.23 14.79 1.12
C LEU A 24 8.59 16.26 0.97
N GLU A 25 9.73 16.70 1.52
CA GLU A 25 10.17 18.10 1.44
C GLU A 25 10.36 18.57 -0.01
N GLY A 26 10.68 17.65 -0.93
CA GLY A 26 10.81 17.95 -2.36
C GLY A 26 9.48 18.08 -3.12
N ILE A 27 8.34 17.87 -2.47
CA ILE A 27 7.02 17.97 -3.10
C ILE A 27 6.37 19.29 -2.71
N GLU A 28 6.34 20.24 -3.65
CA GLU A 28 5.82 21.60 -3.43
C GLU A 28 4.30 21.70 -3.50
N GLN A 29 3.63 20.69 -4.06
CA GLN A 29 2.18 20.72 -4.22
C GLN A 29 1.46 20.58 -2.87
N GLU A 30 0.42 21.39 -2.65
CA GLU A 30 -0.38 21.29 -1.43
C GLU A 30 -1.22 19.99 -1.36
N ALA A 31 -1.63 19.48 -2.52
CA ALA A 31 -2.36 18.21 -2.65
C ALA A 31 -1.70 17.35 -3.74
N PHE A 32 -1.25 16.16 -3.37
CA PHE A 32 -0.51 15.27 -4.27
C PHE A 32 -0.75 13.78 -3.95
N SER A 33 -0.39 12.92 -4.90
CA SER A 33 -0.41 11.47 -4.71
C SER A 33 0.88 10.97 -4.08
N LEU A 34 0.78 10.04 -3.13
CA LEU A 34 1.93 9.35 -2.56
C LEU A 34 2.70 8.50 -3.60
N ASN A 35 2.12 8.23 -4.78
CA ASN A 35 2.86 7.60 -5.88
C ASN A 35 4.11 8.38 -6.27
N LEU A 36 4.09 9.73 -6.18
CA LEU A 36 5.27 10.54 -6.48
C LEU A 36 6.46 10.17 -5.60
N ILE A 37 6.21 9.93 -4.31
CA ILE A 37 7.28 9.54 -3.39
C ILE A 37 7.74 8.11 -3.69
N TRP A 38 6.82 7.21 -4.05
CA TRP A 38 7.20 5.85 -4.42
C TRP A 38 8.08 5.82 -5.68
N ASP A 39 7.83 6.70 -6.64
CA ASP A 39 8.67 6.84 -7.84
C ASP A 39 10.07 7.34 -7.45
N LEU A 40 10.17 8.37 -6.59
CA LEU A 40 11.47 8.83 -6.03
C LEU A 40 12.20 7.74 -5.23
N MET A 41 11.46 6.90 -4.49
CA MET A 41 12.03 5.78 -3.74
C MET A 41 12.50 4.66 -4.67
N LEU A 42 11.80 4.40 -5.77
CA LEU A 42 12.21 3.43 -6.78
C LEU A 42 13.51 3.85 -7.45
N GLU A 43 13.62 5.11 -7.87
CA GLU A 43 14.84 5.67 -8.47
C GLU A 43 16.06 5.56 -7.56
N ARG A 44 15.85 5.61 -6.23
CA ARG A 44 16.90 5.53 -5.21
C ARG A 44 17.12 4.11 -4.66
N ASP A 45 16.47 3.09 -5.23
CA ASP A 45 16.52 1.71 -4.72
C ASP A 45 16.08 1.58 -3.24
N ARG A 46 15.15 2.44 -2.82
CA ARG A 46 14.66 2.59 -1.45
C ARG A 46 13.24 2.06 -1.22
N LEU A 47 12.55 1.56 -2.25
CA LEU A 47 11.21 1.01 -2.12
C LEU A 47 11.24 -0.49 -1.80
N PHE A 48 10.70 -0.85 -0.64
CA PHE A 48 10.62 -2.23 -0.15
C PHE A 48 9.19 -2.60 0.24
N GLY A 49 8.89 -3.89 0.27
CA GLY A 49 7.59 -4.41 0.65
C GLY A 49 7.63 -5.82 1.20
N LEU A 50 6.51 -6.19 1.79
CA LEU A 50 6.24 -7.51 2.34
C LEU A 50 4.84 -7.91 1.90
N THR A 51 4.65 -9.18 1.55
CA THR A 51 3.32 -9.71 1.24
C THR A 51 2.59 -10.05 2.52
N TYR A 52 1.32 -9.68 2.61
CA TYR A 52 0.45 -10.07 3.71
C TYR A 52 -0.30 -11.35 3.33
N PRO A 53 -0.08 -12.49 4.02
CA PRO A 53 -0.70 -13.77 3.66
C PRO A 53 -2.14 -13.91 4.17
N GLY A 54 -2.62 -12.96 4.97
CA GLY A 54 -3.95 -12.96 5.53
C GLY A 54 -5.01 -12.46 4.55
N ARG A 55 -6.24 -12.32 5.07
CA ARG A 55 -7.38 -11.80 4.31
C ARG A 55 -7.37 -10.27 4.33
N TRP A 56 -7.63 -9.65 3.18
CA TRP A 56 -7.71 -8.21 3.04
C TRP A 56 -8.85 -7.85 2.08
N CYS A 57 -9.55 -6.75 2.36
CA CYS A 57 -10.54 -6.16 1.46
C CYS A 57 -10.52 -4.63 1.57
N ASP A 58 -10.87 -3.96 0.48
CA ASP A 58 -11.15 -2.52 0.48
C ASP A 58 -12.63 -2.26 0.82
N VAL A 59 -12.88 -1.27 1.69
CA VAL A 59 -14.22 -0.91 2.19
C VAL A 59 -14.58 0.51 1.73
N GLY A 60 -14.32 0.83 0.46
CA GLY A 60 -14.61 2.12 -0.15
C GLY A 60 -16.01 2.25 -0.79
N HIS A 61 -16.80 1.16 -0.84
CA HIS A 61 -18.12 1.14 -1.49
C HIS A 61 -19.10 0.19 -0.76
N PRO A 62 -20.42 0.28 -0.99
CA PRO A 62 -21.42 -0.50 -0.24
C PRO A 62 -21.25 -2.03 -0.33
N GLY A 63 -20.70 -2.54 -1.44
CA GLY A 63 -20.40 -3.97 -1.59
C GLY A 63 -19.22 -4.42 -0.72
N GLY A 64 -18.22 -3.56 -0.54
CA GLY A 64 -17.05 -3.83 0.30
C GLY A 64 -17.41 -3.99 1.79
N ILE A 65 -18.44 -3.29 2.26
CA ILE A 65 -18.94 -3.44 3.65
C ILE A 65 -19.40 -4.88 3.89
N ARG A 66 -20.27 -5.41 3.02
CA ARG A 66 -20.76 -6.80 3.16
C ARG A 66 -19.62 -7.81 3.09
N LEU A 67 -18.67 -7.62 2.18
CA LEU A 67 -17.49 -8.48 2.07
C LEU A 67 -16.66 -8.48 3.37
N ALA A 68 -16.41 -7.30 3.96
CA ALA A 68 -15.70 -7.18 5.21
C ALA A 68 -16.44 -7.86 6.38
N GLU A 69 -17.75 -7.66 6.49
CA GLU A 69 -18.58 -8.33 7.50
C GLU A 69 -18.54 -9.85 7.38
N GLU A 70 -18.60 -10.39 6.15
CA GLU A 70 -18.46 -11.82 5.89
C GLU A 70 -17.06 -12.34 6.23
N MET A 71 -16.01 -11.53 5.99
CA MET A 71 -14.65 -11.88 6.39
C MET A 71 -14.49 -12.03 7.90
N LEU A 72 -15.04 -11.09 8.67
CA LEU A 72 -14.96 -11.06 10.14
C LEU A 72 -15.76 -12.17 10.83
N ARG A 73 -16.79 -12.73 10.17
CA ARG A 73 -17.57 -13.85 10.73
C ARG A 73 -16.81 -15.17 10.76
N GLY A 74 -15.74 -15.31 9.97
CA GLY A 74 -14.84 -16.46 10.06
C GLY A 74 -14.02 -16.38 11.36
N GLN A 75 -13.90 -17.49 12.09
CA GLN A 75 -13.01 -17.62 13.24
C GLN A 75 -11.55 -17.54 12.78
N ASP A 76 -11.03 -16.34 12.55
CA ASP A 76 -9.60 -16.02 12.47
C ASP A 76 -9.43 -14.50 12.44
N VAL A 77 -9.80 -13.87 13.56
CA VAL A 77 -9.23 -12.58 13.99
C VAL A 77 -8.46 -12.78 15.28
#